data_AF-A0A4Q4RX51-F1
#
_entry.id   AF-A0A4Q4RX51-F1
#
_cell.length_a   1.000
_cell.length_b   1.000
_cell.length_c   1.000
_cell.angle_alpha   90.00
_cell.angle_beta   90.00
_cell.angle_gamma   90.00
#
_symmetry.space_group_name_H-M   'P 1'
#
loop_
_entity.id
_entity.type
_entity.pdbx_description
1 polymer ?
#
loop_
_entity_poly.entity_id
_entity_poly.type
_entity_poly.pdbx_seq_one_letter_code
_entity_poly.pdbx_strand_id
1 'polypeptide(L)'
;MSSTTISPNKKIPSIDELPEKELTQLKKKLEEKEKKNPGSTLTDCPACAVKALAQFYWGIQNPNAGGVPDSLPFNNAELDRVHQVDNMLRQFTPGADTGAGNAQEDPEEMQTRLLTACLESVNHHLNENTAWKARYEALFILQQECFWNCPCGSQQVPPNNPAPDSIGFNNIPILSNGTPDSLEEAMRREFEPIPLNTFHCHICNSTQQRMQSTRIEGSPEYLRIKLSIVNSNGTPNLNPVNLPEVLNLSEYQAVRDDPPPLMYRLSSVLAHGGTHNAGHWVASVRGPQNVFYINDHSVDQRSLLELRANPQVYGGTGMHAVVLMYKRFEKKL
;
A
#
# COMPACT_ATOMS: atom_id res chain seq x y z
N MET A 1 -34.94 42.12 4.68
CA MET A 1 -34.78 41.57 6.05
C MET A 1 -34.53 40.07 5.89
N SER A 2 -33.41 39.44 6.24
CA SER A 2 -32.07 39.85 6.65
C SER A 2 -31.11 38.83 6.01
N SER A 3 -30.03 39.32 5.42
CA SER A 3 -28.96 38.51 4.85
C SER A 3 -28.04 38.05 5.97
N THR A 4 -27.67 36.77 6.00
CA THR A 4 -26.60 36.28 6.88
C THR A 4 -25.44 35.81 6.00
N THR A 5 -24.47 36.69 5.86
CA THR A 5 -23.16 36.48 5.26
C THR A 5 -22.35 35.47 6.08
N ILE A 6 -21.91 34.38 5.45
CA ILE A 6 -20.87 33.50 6.00
C ILE A 6 -19.52 34.16 5.69
N SER A 7 -18.81 34.55 6.75
CA SER A 7 -17.49 35.17 6.68
C SER A 7 -16.41 34.11 6.41
N PRO A 8 -15.49 34.30 5.44
CA PRO A 8 -14.35 33.44 5.25
C PRO A 8 -13.19 33.89 6.15
N ASN A 9 -12.38 32.94 6.65
CA ASN A 9 -11.26 33.07 7.58
C ASN A 9 -11.59 33.07 9.07
N LYS A 10 -11.80 31.88 9.64
CA LYS A 10 -11.33 31.59 11.00
C LYS A 10 -10.02 30.79 10.87
N LYS A 11 -8.89 31.45 11.13
CA LYS A 11 -7.62 30.76 11.39
C LYS A 11 -7.86 29.76 12.52
N ILE A 12 -7.50 28.50 12.30
CA ILE A 12 -7.40 27.50 13.37
C ILE A 12 -6.21 27.95 14.23
N PRO A 13 -6.38 28.19 15.55
CA PRO A 13 -5.29 28.64 16.40
C PRO A 13 -4.20 27.58 16.46
N SER A 14 -2.94 28.02 16.52
CA SER A 14 -1.83 27.14 16.90
C SER A 14 -2.09 26.59 18.31
N ILE A 15 -1.61 25.38 18.61
CA ILE A 15 -1.70 24.78 19.97
C ILE A 15 -1.10 25.71 21.04
N ASP A 16 -0.14 26.56 20.65
CA ASP A 16 0.52 27.53 21.52
C ASP A 16 -0.32 28.80 21.81
N GLU A 17 -1.47 28.97 21.14
CA GLU A 17 -2.38 30.11 21.30
C GLU A 17 -3.64 29.76 22.11
N LEU A 18 -3.77 28.53 22.59
CA LEU A 18 -4.92 28.11 23.40
C LEU A 18 -4.82 28.66 24.83
N PRO A 19 -5.90 29.22 25.38
CA PRO A 19 -5.94 29.64 26.79
C PRO A 19 -5.52 28.49 27.71
N GLU A 20 -4.69 28.78 28.71
CA GLU A 20 -4.05 27.79 29.59
C GLU A 20 -5.04 26.76 30.20
N LYS A 21 -6.29 27.18 30.44
CA LYS A 21 -7.38 26.30 30.91
C LYS A 21 -7.84 25.28 29.86
N GLU A 22 -7.89 25.64 28.59
CA GLU A 22 -8.25 24.72 27.50
C GLU A 22 -7.12 23.74 27.22
N LEU A 23 -5.86 24.20 27.24
CA LEU A 23 -4.68 23.33 27.13
C LEU A 23 -4.64 22.31 28.30
N THR A 24 -4.95 22.75 29.51
CA THR A 24 -5.00 21.89 30.70
C THR A 24 -6.14 20.87 30.60
N GLN A 25 -7.32 21.26 30.12
CA GLN A 25 -8.41 20.32 29.85
C GLN A 25 -8.10 19.33 28.74
N LEU A 26 -7.39 19.75 27.69
CA LEU A 26 -6.99 18.89 26.59
C LEU A 26 -5.97 17.85 27.05
N LYS A 27 -4.94 18.28 27.80
CA LYS A 27 -3.96 17.40 28.44
C LYS A 27 -4.62 16.40 29.39
N LYS A 28 -5.54 16.86 30.22
CA LYS A 28 -6.28 15.99 31.15
C LYS A 28 -7.17 14.98 30.40
N LYS A 29 -7.80 15.38 29.30
CA LYS A 29 -8.57 14.47 28.43
C LYS A 29 -7.67 13.45 27.71
N LEU A 30 -6.47 13.85 27.28
CA LEU A 30 -5.48 12.94 26.69
C LEU A 30 -4.96 11.94 27.73
N GLU A 31 -4.60 12.40 28.93
CA GLU A 31 -4.20 11.54 30.05
C GLU A 31 -5.33 10.60 30.51
N GLU A 32 -6.58 11.06 30.52
CA GLU A 32 -7.75 10.22 30.83
C GLU A 32 -8.04 9.21 29.71
N LYS A 33 -7.70 9.53 28.46
CA LYS A 33 -7.80 8.62 27.30
C LYS A 33 -6.70 7.56 27.33
N GLU A 34 -5.47 7.93 27.71
CA GLU A 34 -4.36 7.01 27.98
C GLU A 34 -4.65 6.10 29.18
N LYS A 35 -5.23 6.63 30.27
CA LYS A 35 -5.62 5.84 31.46
C LYS A 35 -6.80 4.89 31.21
N LYS A 36 -7.66 5.18 30.23
CA LYS A 36 -8.79 4.30 29.84
C LYS A 36 -8.37 3.13 28.94
N ASN A 37 -7.15 3.15 28.39
CA ASN A 37 -6.53 2.02 27.67
C ASN A 37 -5.22 1.57 28.38
N PRO A 38 -5.29 0.98 29.60
CA PRO A 38 -4.10 0.66 30.38
C PRO A 38 -3.37 -0.62 29.92
N GLY A 39 -3.37 -0.96 28.63
CA GLY A 39 -2.74 -2.19 28.11
C GLY A 39 -2.08 -1.99 26.75
N SER A 40 -0.75 -2.18 26.71
CA SER A 40 0.17 -2.22 25.56
C SER A 40 0.70 -0.89 24.99
N THR A 41 1.36 -0.07 25.80
CA THR A 41 2.43 0.78 25.23
C THR A 41 3.40 -0.12 24.43
N LEU A 42 3.67 0.20 23.15
CA LEU A 42 4.69 -0.49 22.37
C LEU A 42 6.01 -0.49 23.16
N THR A 43 6.57 -1.68 23.42
CA THR A 43 7.82 -1.82 24.18
C THR A 43 9.05 -1.51 23.33
N ASP A 44 8.85 -1.25 22.05
CA ASP A 44 9.90 -0.98 21.08
C ASP A 44 9.39 -0.07 19.96
N CYS A 45 10.31 0.66 19.33
CA CYS A 45 10.01 1.52 18.19
C CYS A 45 9.95 0.68 16.90
N PRO A 46 8.81 0.65 16.18
CA PRO A 46 8.67 -0.13 14.95
C PRO A 46 9.73 0.19 13.89
N ALA A 47 10.01 1.48 13.66
CA ALA A 47 11.05 1.90 12.73
C ALA A 47 12.45 1.45 13.18
N CYS A 48 12.73 1.41 14.48
CA CYS A 48 14.01 0.93 15.01
C CYS A 48 14.18 -0.58 14.81
N ALA A 49 13.13 -1.38 15.05
CA ALA A 49 13.15 -2.83 14.84
C ALA A 49 13.38 -3.19 13.37
N VAL A 50 12.63 -2.58 12.45
CA VAL A 50 12.79 -2.80 11.01
C VAL A 50 14.19 -2.36 10.53
N LYS A 51 14.69 -1.22 11.03
CA LYS A 51 16.03 -0.74 10.72
C LYS A 51 17.11 -1.70 11.22
N ALA A 52 16.97 -2.25 12.43
CA ALA A 52 17.94 -3.19 12.99
C ALA A 52 17.99 -4.50 12.17
N LEU A 53 16.83 -5.05 11.79
CA LEU A 53 16.76 -6.19 10.88
C LEU A 53 17.42 -5.89 9.53
N ALA A 54 17.14 -4.73 8.92
CA ALA A 54 17.75 -4.35 7.66
C ALA A 54 19.29 -4.21 7.77
N GLN A 55 19.79 -3.66 8.87
CA GLN A 55 21.24 -3.55 9.13
C GLN A 55 21.89 -4.89 9.42
N PHE A 56 21.20 -5.80 10.10
CA PHE A 56 21.67 -7.17 10.29
C PHE A 56 21.75 -7.91 8.95
N TYR A 57 20.69 -7.80 8.15
CA TYR A 57 20.54 -8.53 6.89
C TYR A 57 21.45 -8.04 5.78
N TRP A 58 21.66 -6.72 5.66
CA TRP A 58 22.43 -6.11 4.58
C TRP A 58 23.79 -5.53 5.02
N GLY A 59 24.09 -5.58 6.32
CA GLY A 59 25.24 -4.89 6.91
C GLY A 59 25.05 -3.37 7.04
N ILE A 60 25.94 -2.75 7.83
CA ILE A 60 25.83 -1.33 8.20
C ILE A 60 26.38 -0.37 7.12
N GLN A 61 27.34 -0.82 6.30
CA GLN A 61 28.14 0.08 5.46
C GLN A 61 28.00 -0.11 3.95
N ASN A 62 27.45 -1.24 3.47
CA ASN A 62 27.25 -1.45 2.04
C ASN A 62 26.07 -2.40 1.76
N PRO A 63 24.83 -1.89 1.86
CA PRO A 63 23.64 -2.70 1.57
C PRO A 63 23.56 -3.20 0.11
N ASN A 64 24.51 -2.82 -0.74
CA ASN A 64 24.62 -3.21 -2.15
C ASN A 64 25.88 -4.04 -2.46
N ALA A 65 26.63 -4.54 -1.45
CA ALA A 65 27.98 -5.09 -1.65
C ALA A 65 28.06 -6.31 -2.59
N GLY A 66 26.97 -7.03 -2.76
CA GLY A 66 26.86 -8.11 -3.76
C GLY A 66 25.47 -8.31 -4.33
N GLY A 67 24.45 -7.63 -3.77
CA GLY A 67 23.06 -7.75 -4.19
C GLY A 67 22.43 -9.13 -3.98
N VAL A 68 23.18 -10.08 -3.39
CA VAL A 68 22.72 -11.42 -3.03
C VAL A 68 22.11 -11.35 -1.62
N PRO A 69 20.83 -11.66 -1.44
CA PRO A 69 20.20 -11.73 -0.12
C PRO A 69 20.78 -12.88 0.71
N ASP A 70 21.09 -12.64 1.98
CA ASP A 70 21.49 -13.71 2.90
C ASP A 70 20.27 -14.55 3.34
N SER A 71 20.50 -15.76 3.85
CA SER A 71 19.43 -16.50 4.52
C SER A 71 19.26 -15.99 5.96
N LEU A 72 18.01 -15.77 6.37
CA LEU A 72 17.71 -15.50 7.78
C LEU A 72 17.53 -16.84 8.50
N PRO A 73 18.39 -17.17 9.48
CA PRO A 73 18.21 -18.40 10.25
C PRO A 73 16.93 -18.31 11.09
N PHE A 74 16.34 -19.47 11.34
CA PHE A 74 15.24 -19.59 12.28
C PHE A 74 15.69 -19.12 13.68
N ASN A 75 14.83 -18.39 14.42
CA ASN A 75 15.15 -17.73 15.70
C ASN A 75 16.22 -16.63 15.61
N ASN A 76 16.27 -15.88 14.51
CA ASN A 76 17.10 -14.70 14.44
C ASN A 76 16.55 -13.59 15.35
N ALA A 77 17.38 -13.06 16.24
CA ALA A 77 16.95 -12.07 17.24
C ALA A 77 16.33 -10.80 16.64
N GLU A 78 16.83 -10.31 15.51
CA GLU A 78 16.28 -9.11 14.87
C GLU A 78 14.98 -9.40 14.11
N LEU A 79 14.82 -10.61 13.56
CA LEU A 79 13.56 -11.06 12.97
C LEU A 79 12.50 -11.27 14.06
N ASP A 80 12.86 -11.92 15.16
CA ASP A 80 11.99 -12.14 16.32
C ASP A 80 11.52 -10.82 16.93
N ARG A 81 12.40 -9.80 16.95
CA ARG A 81 12.07 -8.44 17.37
C ARG A 81 11.00 -7.81 16.48
N VAL A 82 11.09 -7.98 15.15
CA VAL A 82 10.05 -7.51 14.22
C VAL A 82 8.72 -8.26 14.44
N HIS A 83 8.78 -9.58 14.65
CA HIS A 83 7.57 -10.37 14.98
C HIS A 83 6.91 -9.90 16.28
N GLN A 84 7.70 -9.59 17.31
CA GLN A 84 7.17 -9.06 18.58
C GLN A 84 6.48 -7.71 18.37
N VAL A 85 7.09 -6.80 17.61
CA VAL A 85 6.48 -5.51 17.27
C VAL A 85 5.16 -5.71 16.51
N ASP A 86 5.13 -6.56 15.49
CA ASP A 86 3.91 -6.79 14.72
C ASP A 86 2.79 -7.42 15.57
N ASN A 87 3.13 -8.39 16.42
CA ASN A 87 2.18 -8.98 17.37
C ASN A 87 1.58 -7.96 18.34
N MET A 88 2.34 -6.94 18.74
CA MET A 88 1.80 -5.83 19.53
C MET A 88 0.91 -4.91 18.68
N LEU A 89 1.33 -4.56 17.46
CA LEU A 89 0.56 -3.72 16.54
C LEU A 89 -0.78 -4.34 16.15
N ARG A 90 -0.85 -5.67 16.06
CA ARG A 90 -2.11 -6.40 15.83
C ARG A 90 -3.18 -6.08 16.87
N GLN A 91 -2.81 -5.90 18.14
CA GLN A 91 -3.76 -5.55 19.20
C GLN A 91 -4.46 -4.21 18.97
N PHE A 92 -3.87 -3.35 18.13
CA PHE A 92 -4.39 -2.04 17.77
C PHE A 92 -5.03 -1.98 16.39
N THR A 93 -4.96 -3.07 15.62
CA THR A 93 -5.42 -3.09 14.22
C THR A 93 -6.86 -3.60 14.15
N PRO A 94 -7.84 -2.75 13.78
CA PRO A 94 -9.24 -3.18 13.71
C PRO A 94 -9.42 -4.32 12.70
N GLY A 95 -10.04 -5.43 13.14
CA GLY A 95 -10.30 -6.59 12.29
C GLY A 95 -9.12 -7.55 12.14
N ALA A 96 -7.95 -7.23 12.70
CA ALA A 96 -6.86 -8.20 12.80
C ALA A 96 -7.31 -9.36 13.71
N ASP A 97 -7.06 -10.59 13.28
CA ASP A 97 -7.18 -11.73 14.19
C ASP A 97 -6.16 -11.52 15.33
N THR A 98 -6.58 -11.68 16.58
CA THR A 98 -5.70 -11.62 17.77
C THR A 98 -5.42 -13.01 18.33
N GLY A 99 -5.69 -14.06 17.54
CA GLY A 99 -5.47 -15.47 17.88
C GLY A 99 -4.03 -15.78 18.26
N ALA A 100 -3.80 -17.00 18.77
CA ALA A 100 -2.52 -17.46 19.29
C ALA A 100 -1.37 -17.19 18.30
N GLY A 101 -0.28 -16.56 18.77
CA GLY A 101 0.80 -15.94 17.98
C GLY A 101 1.66 -16.82 17.07
N ASN A 102 1.17 -18.01 16.68
CA ASN A 102 1.78 -18.93 15.71
C ASN A 102 0.82 -19.31 14.57
N ALA A 103 -0.33 -18.63 14.43
CA ALA A 103 -1.23 -18.84 13.30
C ALA A 103 -0.61 -18.26 12.00
N GLN A 104 -0.99 -18.82 10.86
CA GLN A 104 -0.62 -18.23 9.56
C GLN A 104 -1.45 -16.96 9.33
N GLU A 105 -0.80 -15.93 8.78
CA GLU A 105 -1.39 -14.60 8.59
C GLU A 105 -1.22 -14.10 7.15
N ASP A 106 -1.90 -13.01 6.82
CA ASP A 106 -1.71 -12.28 5.55
C ASP A 106 -0.46 -11.39 5.66
N PRO A 107 0.61 -11.68 4.93
CA PRO A 107 1.84 -10.88 4.96
C PRO A 107 1.65 -9.47 4.40
N GLU A 108 0.62 -9.20 3.58
CA GLU A 108 0.29 -7.84 3.16
C GLU A 108 -0.23 -7.01 4.34
N GLU A 109 -1.02 -7.63 5.23
CA GLU A 109 -1.53 -6.97 6.42
C GLU A 109 -0.38 -6.61 7.36
N MET A 110 0.54 -7.56 7.62
CA MET A 110 1.78 -7.32 8.36
C MET A 110 2.60 -6.18 7.75
N GLN A 111 2.79 -6.18 6.42
CA GLN A 111 3.54 -5.11 5.75
C GLN A 111 2.87 -3.74 5.93
N THR A 112 1.54 -3.67 5.78
CA THR A 112 0.76 -2.44 6.00
C THR A 112 0.90 -1.93 7.43
N ARG A 113 0.77 -2.82 8.42
CA ARG A 113 0.94 -2.48 9.84
C ARG A 113 2.33 -1.92 10.12
N LEU A 114 3.38 -2.62 9.68
CA LEU A 114 4.76 -2.19 9.89
C LEU A 114 5.09 -0.87 9.20
N LEU A 115 4.68 -0.68 7.94
CA LEU A 115 4.91 0.56 7.20
C LEU A 115 4.17 1.73 7.85
N THR A 116 2.92 1.55 8.25
CA THR A 116 2.14 2.58 8.94
C THR A 116 2.81 2.94 10.27
N ALA A 117 3.19 1.93 11.05
CA ALA A 117 3.85 2.11 12.33
C ALA A 117 5.23 2.79 12.21
N CYS A 118 5.93 2.62 11.08
CA CYS A 118 7.16 3.36 10.79
C CYS A 118 6.91 4.86 10.58
N LEU A 119 5.82 5.26 9.90
CA LEU A 119 5.42 6.66 9.78
C LEU A 119 5.07 7.24 11.16
N GLU A 120 4.29 6.49 11.94
CA GLU A 120 3.83 6.86 13.29
C GLU A 120 4.93 6.80 14.36
N SER A 121 6.12 6.30 14.03
CA SER A 121 7.28 6.29 14.94
C SER A 121 7.84 7.70 15.21
N VAL A 122 7.33 8.71 14.51
CA VAL A 122 7.57 10.14 14.80
C VAL A 122 6.25 10.90 14.82
N ASN A 123 6.22 12.05 15.51
CA ASN A 123 5.07 12.96 15.49
C ASN A 123 4.98 13.68 14.13
N HIS A 124 4.59 12.96 13.08
CA HIS A 124 4.65 13.39 11.69
C HIS A 124 3.66 14.51 11.33
N HIS A 125 2.72 14.82 12.23
CA HIS A 125 1.84 15.98 12.15
C HIS A 125 2.49 17.32 12.57
N LEU A 126 3.63 17.27 13.26
CA LEU A 126 4.37 18.48 13.64
C LEU A 126 5.13 19.02 12.43
N ASN A 127 5.18 20.35 12.28
CA ASN A 127 5.82 21.03 11.15
C ASN A 127 7.30 20.64 10.97
N GLU A 128 8.02 20.37 12.07
CA GLU A 128 9.41 19.91 12.05
C GLU A 128 9.61 18.54 11.37
N ASN A 129 8.56 17.72 11.32
CA ASN A 129 8.58 16.37 10.74
C ASN A 129 7.91 16.31 9.35
N THR A 130 7.50 17.45 8.76
CA THR A 130 6.87 17.46 7.43
C THR A 130 7.77 16.85 6.35
N ALA A 131 9.10 17.04 6.44
CA ALA A 131 10.04 16.44 5.50
C ALA A 131 10.08 14.90 5.62
N TRP A 132 9.90 14.35 6.81
CA TRP A 132 9.81 12.90 7.02
C TRP A 132 8.52 12.35 6.38
N LYS A 133 7.39 13.00 6.68
CA LYS A 133 6.08 12.64 6.12
C LYS A 133 6.12 12.65 4.59
N ALA A 134 6.62 13.72 3.98
CA ALA A 134 6.70 13.86 2.53
C ALA A 134 7.58 12.78 1.89
N ARG A 135 8.68 12.37 2.53
CA ARG A 135 9.52 11.26 2.05
C ARG A 135 8.80 9.93 2.11
N TYR A 136 8.11 9.66 3.22
CA TYR A 136 7.31 8.45 3.36
C TYR A 136 6.21 8.38 2.29
N GLU A 137 5.47 9.48 2.10
CA GLU A 137 4.43 9.58 1.08
C GLU A 137 5.00 9.36 -0.33
N ALA A 138 6.12 10.01 -0.65
CA ALA A 138 6.80 9.82 -1.94
C ALA A 138 7.32 8.39 -2.16
N LEU A 139 7.61 7.63 -1.10
CA LEU A 139 8.09 6.26 -1.21
C LEU A 139 6.97 5.25 -1.38
N PHE A 140 5.81 5.43 -0.71
CA PHE A 140 4.83 4.37 -0.54
C PHE A 140 3.36 4.75 -0.83
N ILE A 141 3.02 6.04 -0.78
CA ILE A 141 1.62 6.46 -0.89
C ILE A 141 1.25 6.75 -2.34
N LEU A 142 0.22 6.04 -2.81
CA LEU A 142 -0.49 6.31 -4.05
C LEU A 142 -1.63 7.27 -3.74
N GLN A 143 -1.67 8.38 -4.46
CA GLN A 143 -2.72 9.39 -4.36
C GLN A 143 -3.61 9.31 -5.58
N GLN A 144 -4.91 9.15 -5.35
CA GLN A 144 -5.91 9.00 -6.38
C GLN A 144 -6.98 10.05 -6.23
N GLU A 145 -7.52 10.51 -7.35
CA GLU A 145 -8.69 11.39 -7.37
C GLU A 145 -9.78 10.73 -8.20
N CYS A 146 -10.97 10.60 -7.62
CA CYS A 146 -12.16 10.32 -8.42
C CYS A 146 -12.85 11.62 -8.84
N PHE A 147 -13.47 11.58 -10.00
CA PHE A 147 -14.26 12.68 -10.54
C PHE A 147 -15.46 12.14 -11.31
N TRP A 148 -16.53 12.90 -11.31
CA TRP A 148 -17.76 12.60 -12.01
C TRP A 148 -17.77 13.34 -13.34
N ASN A 149 -17.82 12.58 -14.43
CA ASN A 149 -17.94 13.07 -15.78
C ASN A 149 -19.42 13.15 -16.17
N CYS A 150 -19.85 14.34 -16.58
CA CYS A 150 -21.16 14.53 -17.19
C CYS A 150 -21.04 14.42 -18.72
N PRO A 151 -22.06 13.93 -19.45
CA PRO A 151 -22.01 13.87 -20.91
C PRO A 151 -21.83 15.24 -21.60
N CYS A 152 -22.12 16.36 -20.92
CA CYS A 152 -21.85 17.69 -21.43
C CYS A 152 -20.38 18.14 -21.33
N GLY A 153 -19.49 17.30 -20.77
CA GLY A 153 -18.07 17.57 -20.59
C GLY A 153 -17.69 18.20 -19.25
N SER A 154 -18.66 18.60 -18.41
CA SER A 154 -18.34 19.11 -17.07
C SER A 154 -17.84 18.00 -16.14
N GLN A 155 -16.81 18.29 -15.36
CA GLN A 155 -16.28 17.41 -14.32
C GLN A 155 -16.60 17.96 -12.93
N GLN A 156 -16.82 17.06 -11.98
CA GLN A 156 -17.06 17.41 -10.58
C GLN A 156 -16.34 16.44 -9.66
N VAL A 157 -15.62 16.94 -8.65
CA VAL A 157 -15.06 16.11 -7.57
C VAL A 157 -16.20 15.69 -6.62
N PRO A 158 -16.34 14.41 -6.29
CA PRO A 158 -17.34 13.94 -5.33
C PRO A 158 -17.08 14.53 -3.93
N PRO A 159 -18.14 14.76 -3.11
CA PRO A 159 -17.98 15.35 -1.77
C PRO A 159 -17.08 14.54 -0.83
N ASN A 160 -17.04 13.21 -1.01
CA ASN A 160 -16.10 12.32 -0.35
C ASN A 160 -15.34 11.62 -1.47
N ASN A 161 -14.04 11.87 -1.61
CA ASN A 161 -13.21 11.15 -2.58
C ASN A 161 -13.24 9.65 -2.24
N PRO A 162 -13.89 8.79 -3.05
CA PRO A 162 -14.01 7.36 -2.76
C PRO A 162 -12.72 6.59 -3.03
N ALA A 163 -11.70 7.20 -3.62
CA ALA A 163 -10.36 6.64 -3.76
C ALA A 163 -9.39 7.33 -2.79
N PRO A 164 -9.34 6.90 -1.51
CA PRO A 164 -8.43 7.47 -0.54
C PRO A 164 -6.96 7.14 -0.87
N ASP A 165 -6.07 8.03 -0.45
CA ASP A 165 -4.63 7.78 -0.44
C ASP A 165 -4.33 6.46 0.30
N SER A 166 -3.48 5.62 -0.30
CA SER A 166 -3.21 4.28 0.23
C SER A 166 -1.82 3.77 -0.14
N ILE A 167 -1.37 2.71 0.53
CA ILE A 167 -0.11 2.01 0.20
C ILE A 167 -0.34 1.18 -1.08
N GLY A 168 -0.17 1.83 -2.23
CA GLY A 168 -0.38 1.25 -3.55
C GLY A 168 -1.83 0.82 -3.82
N PHE A 169 -2.02 -0.09 -4.78
CA PHE A 169 -3.33 -0.63 -5.12
C PHE A 169 -3.65 -1.87 -4.29
N ASN A 170 -4.90 -1.95 -3.81
CA ASN A 170 -5.38 -3.08 -3.01
C ASN A 170 -6.51 -3.82 -3.71
N ASN A 171 -6.53 -5.15 -3.60
CA ASN A 171 -7.60 -6.03 -4.11
C ASN A 171 -7.88 -5.91 -5.62
N ILE A 172 -6.84 -5.77 -6.43
CA ILE A 172 -6.97 -5.72 -7.89
C ILE A 172 -7.56 -7.03 -8.42
N PRO A 173 -8.73 -6.99 -9.08
CA PRO A 173 -9.44 -8.19 -9.47
C PRO A 173 -8.78 -8.86 -10.69
N ILE A 174 -8.45 -10.13 -10.52
CA ILE A 174 -8.03 -11.03 -11.60
C ILE A 174 -9.25 -11.81 -12.09
N LEU A 175 -9.47 -11.84 -13.39
CA LEU A 175 -10.60 -12.57 -13.96
C LEU A 175 -10.40 -14.08 -13.77
N SER A 176 -11.40 -14.76 -13.21
CA SER A 176 -11.39 -16.22 -12.98
C SER A 176 -12.19 -16.95 -14.06
N ASN A 177 -11.85 -16.71 -15.34
CA ASN A 177 -12.64 -17.21 -16.49
C ASN A 177 -11.98 -18.41 -17.21
N GLY A 178 -10.89 -18.96 -16.66
CA GLY A 178 -10.15 -20.08 -17.23
C GLY A 178 -9.20 -19.71 -18.37
N THR A 179 -9.07 -18.42 -18.72
CA THR A 179 -8.06 -17.90 -19.65
C THR A 179 -7.07 -17.03 -18.90
N PRO A 180 -5.76 -17.08 -19.22
CA PRO A 180 -4.77 -16.23 -18.58
C PRO A 180 -5.15 -14.75 -18.66
N ASP A 181 -5.13 -14.06 -17.52
CA ASP A 181 -5.31 -12.61 -17.43
C ASP A 181 -3.94 -11.91 -17.51
N SER A 182 -3.94 -10.58 -17.48
CA SER A 182 -2.71 -9.78 -17.35
C SER A 182 -2.88 -8.67 -16.34
N LEU A 183 -1.79 -8.23 -15.74
CA LEU A 183 -1.82 -7.08 -14.85
C LEU A 183 -2.25 -5.80 -15.60
N GLU A 184 -1.85 -5.64 -16.85
CA GLU A 184 -2.23 -4.49 -17.68
C GLU A 184 -3.74 -4.43 -17.90
N GLU A 185 -4.37 -5.56 -18.24
CA GLU A 185 -5.83 -5.61 -18.36
C GLU A 185 -6.52 -5.42 -17.00
N ALA A 186 -5.92 -5.89 -15.90
CA ALA A 186 -6.44 -5.63 -14.56
C ALA A 186 -6.39 -4.14 -14.20
N MET A 187 -5.30 -3.44 -14.52
CA MET A 187 -5.20 -1.99 -14.34
C MET A 187 -6.20 -1.25 -15.23
N ARG A 188 -6.36 -1.67 -16.49
CA ARG A 188 -7.36 -1.07 -17.39
C ARG A 188 -8.77 -1.15 -16.80
N ARG A 189 -9.14 -2.29 -16.19
CA ARG A 189 -10.43 -2.46 -15.52
C ARG A 189 -10.57 -1.62 -14.26
N GLU A 190 -9.49 -1.47 -13.48
CA GLU A 190 -9.45 -0.63 -12.27
C GLU A 190 -9.76 0.84 -12.60
N PHE A 191 -9.31 1.32 -13.76
CA PHE A 191 -9.51 2.70 -14.22
C PHE A 191 -10.71 2.89 -15.16
N GLU A 192 -11.44 1.81 -15.49
CA GLU A 192 -12.61 1.89 -16.37
C GLU A 192 -13.71 2.75 -15.72
N PRO A 193 -14.27 3.75 -16.43
CA PRO A 193 -15.33 4.56 -15.86
C PRO A 193 -16.56 3.74 -15.48
N ILE A 194 -17.02 3.90 -14.24
CA ILE A 194 -18.22 3.21 -13.75
C ILE A 194 -19.46 4.11 -13.88
N PRO A 195 -20.60 3.58 -14.33
CA PRO A 195 -21.83 4.34 -14.39
C PRO A 195 -22.36 4.61 -12.97
N LEU A 196 -22.73 5.86 -12.70
CA LEU A 196 -23.44 6.25 -11.50
C LEU A 196 -24.95 6.32 -11.76
N ASN A 197 -25.69 6.72 -10.72
CA ASN A 197 -27.08 7.14 -10.86
C ASN A 197 -27.19 8.43 -11.69
N THR A 198 -28.43 8.81 -12.02
CA THR A 198 -28.69 10.08 -12.70
C THR A 198 -28.64 11.25 -11.70
N PHE A 199 -28.00 12.34 -12.12
CA PHE A 199 -27.89 13.56 -11.31
C PHE A 199 -28.21 14.78 -12.16
N HIS A 200 -28.82 15.78 -11.54
CA HIS A 200 -28.99 17.09 -12.18
C HIS A 200 -27.63 17.79 -12.32
N CYS A 201 -27.25 18.15 -13.55
CA CYS A 201 -26.07 18.95 -13.84
C CYS A 201 -26.46 20.42 -13.95
N HIS A 202 -25.92 21.28 -13.08
CA HIS A 202 -26.19 22.72 -13.09
C HIS A 202 -25.55 23.46 -14.28
N ILE A 203 -24.56 22.85 -14.95
CA ILE A 203 -23.89 23.44 -16.13
C ILE A 203 -24.73 23.26 -17.40
N CYS A 204 -25.21 22.05 -17.69
CA CYS A 204 -26.06 21.79 -18.87
C CYS A 204 -27.56 21.78 -18.56
N ASN A 205 -27.94 22.04 -17.30
CA ASN A 205 -29.32 22.05 -16.81
C ASN A 205 -30.13 20.78 -17.17
N SER A 206 -29.47 19.62 -17.16
CA SER A 206 -30.10 18.34 -17.53
C SER A 206 -29.82 17.25 -16.49
N THR A 207 -30.76 16.30 -16.37
CA THR A 207 -30.61 15.13 -15.51
C THR A 207 -30.17 13.96 -16.38
N GLN A 208 -28.92 13.52 -16.19
CA GLN A 208 -28.31 12.46 -16.99
C GLN A 208 -27.50 11.52 -16.12
N GLN A 209 -27.25 10.32 -16.64
CA GLN A 209 -26.31 9.39 -16.03
C GLN A 209 -24.90 9.99 -16.08
N ARG A 210 -24.20 9.96 -14.95
CA ARG A 210 -22.79 10.38 -14.88
C ARG A 210 -21.90 9.15 -14.83
N MET A 211 -20.65 9.32 -15.25
CA MET A 211 -19.62 8.31 -15.09
C MET A 211 -18.68 8.74 -13.97
N GLN A 212 -18.32 7.85 -13.07
CA GLN A 212 -17.21 8.07 -12.15
C GLN A 212 -15.94 7.51 -12.78
N SER A 213 -14.90 8.34 -12.82
CA SER A 213 -13.57 7.93 -13.25
C SER A 213 -12.59 8.20 -12.11
N THR A 214 -11.47 7.51 -12.16
CA THR A 214 -10.35 7.67 -11.22
C THR A 214 -9.10 8.01 -12.01
N ARG A 215 -8.19 8.78 -11.41
CA ARG A 215 -6.85 9.05 -11.97
C ARG A 215 -5.81 9.11 -10.86
N ILE A 216 -4.55 8.94 -11.24
CA ILE A 216 -3.38 9.02 -10.34
C ILE A 216 -2.92 10.48 -10.26
N GLU A 217 -3.01 11.07 -9.07
CA GLU A 217 -2.54 12.44 -8.80
C GLU A 217 -1.08 12.47 -8.32
N GLY A 218 -0.70 11.45 -7.56
CA GLY A 218 0.62 11.29 -6.96
C GLY A 218 0.98 9.82 -6.92
N SER A 219 2.21 9.49 -7.32
CA SER A 219 2.64 8.11 -7.49
C SER A 219 3.92 7.83 -6.68
N PRO A 220 3.98 6.72 -5.94
CA PRO A 220 5.13 6.41 -5.09
C PRO A 220 6.34 5.91 -5.89
N GLU A 221 7.54 5.99 -5.32
CA GLU A 221 8.72 5.32 -5.86
C GLU A 221 8.53 3.79 -5.85
N TYR A 222 7.94 3.25 -4.78
CA TYR A 222 7.63 1.83 -4.65
C TYR A 222 6.12 1.62 -4.68
N LEU A 223 5.62 1.15 -5.82
CA LEU A 223 4.21 0.84 -6.00
C LEU A 223 3.93 -0.60 -5.59
N ARG A 224 3.09 -0.77 -4.57
CA ARG A 224 2.53 -2.06 -4.20
C ARG A 224 1.25 -2.33 -4.99
N ILE A 225 1.04 -3.58 -5.40
CA ILE A 225 -0.21 -4.03 -6.02
C ILE A 225 -0.60 -5.36 -5.37
N LYS A 226 -1.69 -5.38 -4.60
CA LYS A 226 -2.29 -6.62 -4.07
C LYS A 226 -3.33 -7.14 -5.06
N LEU A 227 -3.13 -8.36 -5.56
CA LEU A 227 -4.08 -9.06 -6.41
C LEU A 227 -5.16 -9.73 -5.54
N SER A 228 -6.40 -9.75 -6.03
CA SER A 228 -7.48 -10.51 -5.42
C SER A 228 -7.33 -11.99 -5.75
N ILE A 229 -6.78 -12.74 -4.80
CA ILE A 229 -6.55 -14.19 -4.91
C ILE A 229 -7.73 -15.04 -4.41
N VAL A 230 -8.85 -14.40 -4.08
CA VAL A 230 -10.09 -15.06 -3.65
C VAL A 230 -11.22 -14.60 -4.57
N ASN A 231 -11.97 -15.55 -5.10
CA ASN A 231 -13.16 -15.29 -5.92
C ASN A 231 -14.31 -14.78 -5.04
N SER A 232 -15.34 -14.20 -5.67
CA SER A 232 -16.54 -13.71 -4.95
C SER A 232 -17.29 -14.79 -4.15
N ASN A 233 -17.10 -16.06 -4.50
CA ASN A 233 -17.66 -17.21 -3.79
C ASN A 233 -16.75 -17.76 -2.66
N GLY A 234 -15.63 -17.10 -2.37
CA GLY A 234 -14.69 -17.48 -1.32
C GLY A 234 -13.65 -18.54 -1.72
N THR A 235 -13.64 -19.04 -2.96
CA THR A 235 -12.63 -20.01 -3.40
C THR A 235 -11.35 -19.32 -3.87
N PRO A 236 -10.16 -19.97 -3.77
CA PRO A 236 -8.94 -19.43 -4.34
C PRO A 236 -9.06 -19.15 -5.84
N ASN A 237 -8.57 -17.99 -6.27
CA ASN A 237 -8.41 -17.64 -7.67
C ASN A 237 -7.02 -18.09 -8.14
N LEU A 238 -6.99 -19.22 -8.85
CA LEU A 238 -5.77 -19.83 -9.36
C LEU A 238 -5.50 -19.47 -10.84
N ASN A 239 -6.23 -18.51 -11.40
CA ASN A 239 -6.06 -18.14 -12.80
C ASN A 239 -4.64 -17.59 -13.04
N PRO A 240 -3.91 -18.06 -14.05
CA PRO A 240 -2.62 -17.49 -14.40
C PRO A 240 -2.73 -16.00 -14.75
N VAL A 241 -1.73 -15.22 -14.33
CA VAL A 241 -1.66 -13.78 -14.61
C VAL A 241 -0.31 -13.46 -15.21
N ASN A 242 -0.29 -12.88 -16.40
CA ASN A 242 0.94 -12.34 -16.96
C ASN A 242 1.40 -11.12 -16.14
N LEU A 243 2.61 -11.20 -15.59
CA LEU A 243 3.25 -10.12 -14.84
C LEU A 243 4.25 -9.40 -15.77
N PRO A 244 3.98 -8.15 -16.17
CA PRO A 244 4.93 -7.41 -17.00
C PRO A 244 6.21 -7.10 -16.26
N GLU A 245 7.35 -7.12 -16.95
CA GLU A 245 8.57 -6.56 -16.37
C GLU A 245 8.44 -5.05 -16.17
N VAL A 246 7.79 -4.38 -17.14
CA VAL A 246 7.57 -2.94 -17.13
C VAL A 246 6.08 -2.66 -17.18
N LEU A 247 5.56 -2.05 -16.12
CA LEU A 247 4.20 -1.57 -16.04
C LEU A 247 4.18 -0.08 -16.41
N ASN A 248 3.34 0.28 -17.37
CA ASN A 248 3.13 1.67 -17.78
C ASN A 248 1.75 2.12 -17.31
N LEU A 249 1.73 3.14 -16.43
CA LEU A 249 0.49 3.74 -15.90
C LEU A 249 0.32 5.18 -16.39
N SER A 250 1.06 5.59 -17.42
CA SER A 250 1.10 6.98 -17.88
C SER A 250 -0.28 7.50 -18.32
N GLU A 251 -1.10 6.63 -18.92
CA GLU A 251 -2.45 6.97 -19.38
C GLU A 251 -3.43 7.28 -18.22
N TYR A 252 -3.14 6.80 -17.00
CA TYR A 252 -3.99 6.99 -15.83
C TYR A 252 -3.54 8.18 -14.97
N GLN A 253 -2.47 8.87 -15.35
CA GLN A 253 -2.01 10.07 -14.64
C GLN A 253 -2.98 11.23 -14.84
N ALA A 254 -3.12 12.07 -13.82
CA ALA A 254 -3.76 13.36 -13.95
C ALA A 254 -3.10 14.18 -15.07
N VAL A 255 -3.93 14.77 -15.92
CA VAL A 255 -3.48 15.61 -17.03
C VAL A 255 -2.74 16.81 -16.47
N ARG A 256 -1.45 16.88 -16.74
CA ARG A 256 -0.58 18.04 -16.47
C ARG A 256 0.07 18.44 -17.79
N ASP A 257 0.72 19.60 -17.82
CA ASP A 257 1.54 19.97 -18.97
C ASP A 257 2.74 19.01 -19.05
N ASP A 258 2.75 18.13 -20.06
CA ASP A 258 3.82 17.17 -20.37
C ASP A 258 4.33 16.36 -19.16
N PRO A 259 3.48 15.56 -18.49
CA PRO A 259 3.91 14.79 -17.34
C PRO A 259 4.93 13.73 -17.77
N PRO A 260 6.01 13.51 -16.98
CA PRO A 260 6.94 12.44 -17.29
C PRO A 260 6.20 11.09 -17.30
N PRO A 261 6.62 10.13 -18.14
CA PRO A 261 6.00 8.81 -18.18
C PRO A 261 6.02 8.13 -16.80
N LEU A 262 4.88 7.63 -16.35
CA LEU A 262 4.75 6.87 -15.12
C LEU A 262 5.00 5.40 -15.40
N MET A 263 6.29 5.03 -15.34
CA MET A 263 6.74 3.68 -15.60
C MET A 263 7.37 3.05 -14.37
N TYR A 264 7.12 1.76 -14.27
CA TYR A 264 7.44 0.94 -13.13
C TYR A 264 8.07 -0.37 -13.59
N ARG A 265 9.07 -0.85 -12.86
CA ARG A 265 9.74 -2.13 -13.14
C ARG A 265 9.45 -3.10 -12.02
N LEU A 266 9.08 -4.34 -12.35
CA LEU A 266 8.81 -5.37 -11.36
C LEU A 266 10.06 -5.59 -10.50
N SER A 267 9.89 -5.39 -9.20
CA SER A 267 10.95 -5.45 -8.19
C SER A 267 10.82 -6.71 -7.35
N SER A 268 9.61 -7.10 -6.94
CA SER A 268 9.39 -8.36 -6.24
C SER A 268 7.97 -8.90 -6.42
N VAL A 269 7.83 -10.20 -6.18
CA VAL A 269 6.58 -10.93 -6.16
C VAL A 269 6.53 -11.74 -4.86
N LEU A 270 5.49 -11.52 -4.07
CA LEU A 270 5.12 -12.38 -2.96
C LEU A 270 4.05 -13.35 -3.45
N ALA A 271 4.31 -14.64 -3.33
CA ALA A 271 3.45 -15.70 -3.84
C ALA A 271 3.03 -16.66 -2.72
N HIS A 272 1.86 -17.27 -2.91
CA HIS A 272 1.26 -18.18 -1.97
C HIS A 272 0.94 -19.52 -2.63
N GLY A 273 1.27 -20.63 -1.96
CA GLY A 273 0.87 -21.97 -2.35
C GLY A 273 0.05 -22.63 -1.24
N GLY A 274 -1.11 -23.19 -1.57
CA GLY A 274 -2.01 -23.81 -0.61
C GLY A 274 -3.45 -23.32 -0.74
N THR A 275 -4.19 -23.37 0.36
CA THR A 275 -5.58 -22.88 0.49
C THR A 275 -5.63 -21.47 1.04
N HIS A 276 -6.75 -20.76 0.91
CA HIS A 276 -6.85 -19.37 1.39
C HIS A 276 -6.57 -19.16 2.89
N ASN A 277 -6.77 -20.17 3.75
CA ASN A 277 -6.52 -20.09 5.19
C ASN A 277 -5.26 -20.85 5.66
N ALA A 278 -4.57 -21.52 4.73
CA ALA A 278 -3.40 -22.31 5.08
C ALA A 278 -2.53 -22.58 3.85
N GLY A 279 -1.22 -22.40 3.97
CA GLY A 279 -0.29 -22.64 2.89
C GLY A 279 1.12 -22.23 3.24
N HIS A 280 1.85 -21.75 2.23
CA HIS A 280 3.22 -21.30 2.37
C HIS A 280 3.45 -20.04 1.55
N TRP A 281 4.21 -19.11 2.11
CA TRP A 281 4.54 -17.83 1.48
C TRP A 281 5.99 -17.85 1.02
N VAL A 282 6.23 -17.33 -0.17
CA VAL A 282 7.56 -17.25 -0.78
C VAL A 282 7.72 -15.91 -1.48
N ALA A 283 8.93 -15.39 -1.52
CA ALA A 283 9.23 -14.13 -2.18
C ALA A 283 10.20 -14.35 -3.34
N SER A 284 9.95 -13.70 -4.47
CA SER A 284 10.95 -13.50 -5.52
C SER A 284 11.33 -12.03 -5.56
N VAL A 285 12.62 -11.71 -5.51
CA VAL A 285 13.13 -10.34 -5.46
C VAL A 285 14.16 -10.11 -6.55
N ARG A 286 14.11 -8.93 -7.17
CA ARG A 286 15.11 -8.46 -8.13
C ARG A 286 16.18 -7.66 -7.38
N GLY A 287 17.39 -8.20 -7.34
CA GLY A 287 18.58 -7.46 -6.97
C GLY A 287 19.12 -6.62 -8.14
N PRO A 288 20.24 -5.91 -7.95
CA PRO A 288 20.80 -5.06 -8.99
C PRO A 288 21.28 -5.83 -10.24
N GLN A 289 21.73 -7.07 -10.10
CA GLN A 289 22.20 -7.92 -11.21
C GLN A 289 21.37 -9.18 -11.43
N ASN A 290 20.81 -9.76 -10.36
CA ASN A 290 20.19 -11.08 -10.38
C ASN A 290 18.78 -11.05 -9.78
N VAL A 291 18.02 -12.10 -10.03
CA VAL A 291 16.77 -12.38 -9.32
C VAL A 291 17.05 -13.47 -8.29
N PHE A 292 16.41 -13.36 -7.13
CA PHE A 292 16.49 -14.34 -6.07
C PHE A 292 15.10 -14.79 -5.68
N TYR A 293 14.97 -16.07 -5.40
CA TYR A 293 13.82 -16.68 -4.78
C TYR A 293 14.16 -16.99 -3.33
N ILE A 294 13.34 -16.51 -2.41
CA ILE A 294 13.52 -16.60 -0.97
C ILE A 294 12.36 -17.44 -0.44
N ASN A 295 12.74 -18.58 0.13
CA ASN A 295 11.85 -19.50 0.81
C ASN A 295 12.40 -19.71 2.23
N ASP A 296 11.94 -18.89 3.16
CA ASP A 296 12.43 -18.82 4.54
C ASP A 296 13.96 -18.70 4.61
N HIS A 297 14.64 -19.80 4.94
CA HIS A 297 16.08 -19.91 5.11
C HIS A 297 16.81 -20.32 3.81
N SER A 298 16.10 -20.56 2.72
CA SER A 298 16.66 -20.94 1.43
C SER A 298 16.60 -19.77 0.46
N VAL A 299 17.74 -19.43 -0.15
CA VAL A 299 17.85 -18.39 -1.17
C VAL A 299 18.46 -19.01 -2.43
N ASP A 300 17.69 -18.99 -3.51
CA ASP A 300 18.12 -19.50 -4.82
C ASP A 300 18.15 -18.38 -5.84
N GLN A 301 19.22 -18.32 -6.64
CA GLN A 301 19.25 -17.43 -7.80
C GLN A 301 18.29 -17.95 -8.89
N ARG A 302 17.57 -17.03 -9.52
CA ARG A 302 16.58 -17.29 -10.58
C ARG A 302 16.74 -16.32 -11.75
N SER A 303 16.00 -16.59 -12.80
CA SER A 303 15.89 -15.73 -13.99
C SER A 303 14.79 -14.68 -13.85
N LEU A 304 14.85 -13.63 -14.68
CA LEU A 304 13.75 -12.67 -14.84
C LEU A 304 12.46 -13.30 -15.36
N LEU A 305 12.56 -14.39 -16.12
CA LEU A 305 11.40 -15.14 -16.60
C LEU A 305 10.67 -15.81 -15.42
N GLU A 306 11.42 -16.41 -14.49
CA GLU A 306 10.87 -17.03 -13.29
C GLU A 306 10.28 -16.00 -12.30
N LEU A 307 10.88 -14.81 -12.18
CA LEU A 307 10.28 -13.70 -11.39
C LEU A 307 8.85 -13.40 -11.85
N ARG A 308 8.61 -13.44 -13.16
CA ARG A 308 7.36 -13.06 -13.82
C ARG A 308 6.39 -14.22 -14.01
N ALA A 309 6.82 -15.45 -13.73
CA ALA A 309 5.98 -16.62 -13.83
C ALA A 309 4.86 -16.57 -12.78
N ASN A 310 3.66 -16.93 -13.18
CA ASN A 310 2.53 -17.11 -12.28
C ASN A 310 1.64 -18.27 -12.78
N PRO A 311 1.55 -19.39 -12.05
CA PRO A 311 2.25 -19.65 -10.79
C PRO A 311 3.77 -19.74 -10.96
N GLN A 312 4.52 -19.34 -9.94
CA GLN A 312 5.92 -19.74 -9.75
C GLN A 312 5.95 -21.21 -9.32
N VAL A 313 7.00 -21.96 -9.65
CA VAL A 313 7.07 -23.40 -9.32
C VAL A 313 8.21 -23.66 -8.34
N TYR A 314 7.90 -24.30 -7.21
CA TYR A 314 8.89 -24.71 -6.23
C TYR A 314 8.57 -26.09 -5.65
N GLY A 315 9.55 -27.00 -5.66
CA GLY A 315 9.34 -28.37 -5.18
C GLY A 315 8.21 -29.14 -5.88
N GLY A 316 7.81 -28.71 -7.09
CA GLY A 316 6.64 -29.22 -7.81
C GLY A 316 5.31 -28.57 -7.45
N THR A 317 5.28 -27.65 -6.48
CA THR A 317 4.09 -26.89 -6.06
C THR A 317 4.01 -25.56 -6.79
N GLY A 318 2.80 -25.21 -7.26
CA GLY A 318 2.50 -23.90 -7.83
C GLY A 318 2.26 -22.84 -6.74
N MET A 319 2.97 -21.72 -6.84
CA MET A 319 2.89 -20.58 -5.95
C MET A 319 2.31 -19.39 -6.73
N HIS A 320 1.11 -18.97 -6.37
CA HIS A 320 0.37 -17.93 -7.10
C HIS A 320 0.72 -16.55 -6.57
N ALA A 321 1.01 -15.61 -7.47
CA ALA A 321 1.34 -14.24 -7.11
C ALA A 321 0.18 -13.55 -6.37
N VAL A 322 0.50 -12.88 -5.27
CA VAL A 322 -0.48 -12.20 -4.40
C VAL A 322 -0.16 -10.72 -4.28
N VAL A 323 1.10 -10.38 -3.94
CA VAL A 323 1.54 -8.98 -3.81
C VAL A 323 2.70 -8.75 -4.78
N LEU A 324 2.59 -7.70 -5.57
CA LEU A 324 3.63 -7.25 -6.48
C LEU A 324 4.21 -5.95 -5.95
N MET A 325 5.54 -5.84 -5.93
CA MET A 325 6.21 -4.56 -5.74
C MET A 325 6.85 -4.13 -7.06
N TYR A 326 6.57 -2.92 -7.45
CA TYR A 326 7.10 -2.26 -8.62
C TYR A 326 7.92 -1.05 -8.19
N LYS A 327 9.12 -0.88 -8.74
CA LYS A 327 9.96 0.29 -8.50
C LYS A 327 9.87 1.24 -9.69
N ARG A 328 9.60 2.52 -9.41
CA ARG A 328 9.55 3.59 -10.41
C ARG A 328 10.91 3.71 -11.08
N PHE A 329 10.93 3.86 -12.39
CA PHE A 329 12.15 4.16 -13.11
C PHE A 329 11.91 5.20 -14.19
N GLU A 330 12.87 6.09 -14.35
CA GLU A 330 12.92 7.00 -15.48
C GLU A 330 13.57 6.26 -16.63
N LYS A 331 12.84 6.09 -17.74
CA LYS A 331 13.49 5.71 -18.99
C LYS A 331 14.27 6.93 -19.46
N LYS A 332 15.61 6.86 -19.37
CA LYS A 332 16.44 7.81 -20.11
C LYS A 332 16.10 7.64 -21.59
N LEU A 333 15.52 8.68 -22.18
CA LEU A 333 15.20 8.74 -23.60
C LEU A 333 16.45 8.65 -24.45
#